data_AF-A0A395JBH1-F1
#
_entry.id   AF-A0A395JBH1-F1
#
_cell.length_a   1.000
_cell.length_b   1.000
_cell.length_c   1.000
_cell.angle_alpha   90.00
_cell.angle_beta   90.00
_cell.angle_gamma   90.00
#
_symmetry.space_group_name_H-M   'P 1'
#
loop_
_entity.id
_entity.type
_entity.pdbx_description
1 polymer ?
#
loop_
_entity_poly.entity_id
_entity_poly.type
_entity_poly.pdbx_seq_one_letter_code
_entity_poly.pdbx_strand_id
1 'polypeptide(L)'
;MDFLQRLAHFLDRPLFPWKKLIVGFSLAQYLFEGFLSLRQYQVLKQTRPPKVLSNEVSQEVFDKSQAYGRAKAQFGFVAGLYGQIQNTAFIYFDVLPKLWDFTGSWLLRLAPTRFTGEISHSIAFVLTFIGQMLAFTLTPPILAGFLTIIQKTGHQFFYYLWLFGAGLQVFMITVYPITILPLFNKLSPLEPGELKDGVEALAERLNFPLHELHVIDGSKRSAHSNAYFFGLPWKKHIRFWHTNLVTGVATYYQALGISQFHFFYIFSLFSVFINNRSLYQSFGFHNEFPIIIGFILFSDALAPMDTVIKLLMNILSRKYEFEADNFAQGLGYQAELARSLIKLQIQNLSTMDADWMYASYHFSHPILSERLGALGWKSSGPVAPAAAKDEKDEKAAKASGREL
;
A
#
# COMPACT_ATOMS: atom_id res chain seq x y z
N MET A 1 -15.21 -10.39 26.60
CA MET A 1 -15.15 -9.14 27.40
C MET A 1 -14.15 -9.25 28.55
N ASP A 2 -14.14 -10.32 29.35
CA ASP A 2 -13.22 -10.49 30.50
C ASP A 2 -11.71 -10.36 30.12
N PHE A 3 -11.28 -10.97 29.02
CA PHE A 3 -9.88 -10.86 28.56
C PHE A 3 -9.44 -9.41 28.25
N LEU A 4 -10.23 -8.65 27.49
CA LEU A 4 -9.88 -7.27 27.10
C LEU A 4 -9.81 -6.35 28.32
N GLN A 5 -10.69 -6.55 29.30
CA GLN A 5 -10.67 -5.78 30.55
C GLN A 5 -9.43 -6.09 31.40
N ARG A 6 -9.07 -7.36 31.53
CA ARG A 6 -7.84 -7.77 32.23
C ARG A 6 -6.60 -7.22 31.55
N LEU A 7 -6.57 -7.27 30.22
CA LEU A 7 -5.48 -6.70 29.43
C LEU A 7 -5.38 -5.18 29.61
N ALA A 8 -6.51 -4.46 29.57
CA ALA A 8 -6.54 -3.02 29.80
C ALA A 8 -6.00 -2.65 31.18
N HIS A 9 -6.44 -3.36 32.23
CA HIS A 9 -5.96 -3.12 33.58
C HIS A 9 -4.46 -3.40 33.74
N PHE A 10 -3.96 -4.49 33.16
CA PHE A 10 -2.54 -4.82 33.18
C PHE A 10 -1.67 -3.76 32.49
N LEU A 11 -2.14 -3.28 31.35
CA LEU A 11 -1.46 -2.29 30.53
C LEU A 11 -1.56 -0.87 31.09
N ASP A 12 -2.57 -0.57 31.94
CA ASP A 12 -2.75 0.75 32.56
C ASP A 12 -2.19 0.87 33.98
N ARG A 13 -1.24 0.00 34.35
CA ARG A 13 -0.60 0.08 35.67
C ARG A 13 0.32 1.32 35.76
N PRO A 14 0.48 1.90 36.96
CA PRO A 14 1.42 2.99 37.17
C PRO A 14 2.83 2.63 36.68
N LEU A 15 3.50 3.59 36.03
CA LEU A 15 4.87 3.46 35.54
C LEU A 15 5.08 2.35 34.48
N PHE A 16 4.01 1.92 33.79
CA PHE A 16 4.17 1.05 32.63
C PHE A 16 5.09 1.74 31.58
N PRO A 17 6.13 1.07 31.06
CA PRO A 17 7.21 1.73 30.32
C PRO A 17 6.86 1.98 28.84
N TRP A 18 5.71 2.60 28.55
CA TRP A 18 5.19 2.79 27.19
C TRP A 18 6.16 3.47 26.24
N LYS A 19 6.75 4.61 26.66
CA LYS A 19 7.72 5.34 25.84
C LYS A 19 8.92 4.46 25.46
N LYS A 20 9.45 3.67 26.41
CA LYS A 20 10.56 2.73 26.13
C LYS A 20 10.15 1.60 25.21
N LEU A 21 8.94 1.05 25.37
CA LEU A 21 8.42 -0.02 24.53
C LEU A 21 8.22 0.43 23.09
N ILE A 22 7.52 1.53 22.87
CA ILE A 22 7.25 2.07 21.52
C ILE A 22 8.55 2.45 20.82
N VAL A 23 9.46 3.16 21.49
CA VAL A 23 10.79 3.46 20.92
C VAL A 23 11.58 2.18 20.64
N GLY A 24 11.51 1.20 21.55
CA GLY A 24 12.16 -0.10 21.37
C GLY A 24 11.63 -0.86 20.15
N PHE A 25 10.31 -0.87 19.93
CA PHE A 25 9.68 -1.47 18.76
C PHE A 25 10.09 -0.75 17.48
N SER A 26 10.04 0.58 17.46
CA SER A 26 10.51 1.38 16.34
C SER A 26 11.97 1.09 15.99
N LEU A 27 12.86 1.03 16.99
CA LEU A 27 14.27 0.72 16.77
C LEU A 27 14.46 -0.72 16.27
N ALA A 28 13.76 -1.69 16.86
CA ALA A 28 13.84 -3.08 16.44
C ALA A 28 13.38 -3.26 14.99
N GLN A 29 12.28 -2.59 14.61
CA GLN A 29 11.79 -2.59 13.23
C GLN A 29 12.79 -1.93 12.28
N TYR A 30 13.37 -0.77 12.65
CA TYR A 30 14.41 -0.11 11.86
C TYR A 30 15.63 -1.02 11.63
N LEU A 31 16.12 -1.69 12.68
CA LEU A 31 17.25 -2.62 12.59
C LEU A 31 16.91 -3.85 11.75
N PHE A 32 15.69 -4.38 11.88
CA PHE A 32 15.22 -5.51 11.07
C PHE A 32 15.13 -5.13 9.59
N GLU A 33 14.50 -4.01 9.25
CA GLU A 33 14.41 -3.49 7.88
C GLU A 33 15.79 -3.19 7.29
N GLY A 34 16.70 -2.62 8.11
CA GLY A 34 18.09 -2.40 7.76
C GLY A 34 18.83 -3.69 7.45
N PHE A 35 18.65 -4.73 8.27
CA PHE A 35 19.22 -6.06 8.03
C PHE A 35 18.72 -6.67 6.72
N LEU A 36 17.42 -6.65 6.46
CA LEU A 36 16.85 -7.13 5.19
C LEU A 36 17.43 -6.37 4.00
N SER A 37 17.47 -5.04 4.09
CA SER A 37 17.99 -4.17 3.03
C SER A 37 19.49 -4.40 2.77
N LEU A 38 20.28 -4.66 3.82
CA LEU A 38 21.68 -5.02 3.68
C LEU A 38 21.87 -6.35 2.94
N ARG A 39 21.03 -7.36 3.23
CA ARG A 39 21.06 -8.64 2.50
C ARG A 39 20.75 -8.44 1.02
N GLN A 40 19.69 -7.69 0.71
CA GLN A 40 19.34 -7.35 -0.66
C GLN A 40 20.46 -6.57 -1.35
N TYR A 41 21.13 -5.65 -0.65
CA TYR A 41 22.25 -4.90 -1.21
C TYR A 41 23.42 -5.80 -1.61
N GLN A 42 23.67 -6.92 -0.92
CA GLN A 42 24.69 -7.89 -1.35
C GLN A 42 24.29 -8.61 -2.63
N VAL A 43 23.01 -8.96 -2.80
CA VAL A 43 22.49 -9.53 -4.05
C VAL A 43 22.65 -8.53 -5.20
N LEU A 44 22.44 -7.24 -4.94
CA LEU A 44 22.59 -6.18 -5.94
C LEU A 44 24.05 -5.90 -6.38
N LYS A 45 25.03 -6.57 -5.78
CA LYS A 45 26.45 -6.50 -6.20
C LYS A 45 26.83 -7.59 -7.20
N GLN A 46 25.94 -8.54 -7.46
CA GLN A 46 26.19 -9.56 -8.47
C GLN A 46 26.39 -8.91 -9.85
N THR A 47 27.33 -9.44 -10.62
CA THR A 47 27.75 -8.87 -11.91
C THR A 47 27.17 -9.60 -13.11
N ARG A 48 26.37 -10.65 -12.88
CA ARG A 48 25.78 -11.46 -13.96
C ARG A 48 24.28 -11.67 -13.70
N PRO A 49 23.45 -11.69 -14.75
CA PRO A 49 22.04 -12.00 -14.62
C PRO A 49 21.82 -13.43 -14.12
N PRO A 50 20.71 -13.69 -13.40
CA PRO A 50 20.30 -15.04 -13.06
C PRO A 50 20.20 -15.92 -14.31
N LYS A 51 20.49 -17.23 -14.17
CA LYS A 51 20.48 -18.19 -15.29
C LYS A 51 19.17 -18.19 -16.09
N VAL A 52 18.04 -17.95 -15.43
CA VAL A 52 16.71 -17.91 -16.06
C VAL A 52 16.56 -16.71 -17.00
N LEU A 53 17.32 -15.63 -16.76
CA LEU A 53 17.24 -14.36 -17.49
C LEU A 53 18.44 -14.10 -18.40
N SER A 54 19.48 -14.96 -18.39
CA SER A 54 20.75 -14.70 -19.08
C SER A 54 20.61 -14.56 -20.59
N ASN A 55 19.60 -15.20 -21.18
CA ASN A 55 19.33 -15.17 -22.62
C ASN A 55 18.24 -14.14 -22.97
N GLU A 56 17.63 -13.50 -21.97
CA GLU A 56 16.47 -12.63 -22.10
C GLU A 56 16.84 -11.16 -21.90
N VAL A 57 17.84 -10.90 -21.05
CA VAL A 57 18.26 -9.56 -20.64
C VAL A 57 19.71 -9.34 -21.03
N SER A 58 19.99 -8.24 -21.73
CA SER A 58 21.37 -7.86 -22.06
C SER A 58 22.16 -7.47 -20.81
N GLN A 59 23.48 -7.65 -20.86
CA GLN A 59 24.36 -7.26 -19.76
C GLN A 59 24.22 -5.76 -19.43
N GLU A 60 24.07 -4.91 -20.43
CA GLU A 60 23.88 -3.46 -20.25
C GLU A 60 22.61 -3.14 -19.45
N VAL A 61 21.48 -3.78 -19.77
CA VAL A 61 20.22 -3.60 -19.03
C VAL A 61 20.34 -4.10 -17.60
N PHE A 62 20.98 -5.26 -17.42
CA PHE A 62 21.25 -5.80 -16.09
C PHE A 62 22.08 -4.84 -15.25
N ASP A 63 23.19 -4.33 -15.78
CA ASP A 63 24.08 -3.40 -15.06
C ASP A 63 23.36 -2.10 -14.70
N LYS A 64 22.50 -1.57 -15.59
CA LYS A 64 21.64 -0.41 -15.31
C LYS A 64 20.64 -0.68 -14.19
N SER A 65 19.93 -1.80 -14.23
CA SER A 65 18.99 -2.21 -13.17
C SER A 65 19.71 -2.35 -11.83
N GLN A 66 20.89 -2.98 -11.82
CA GLN A 66 21.69 -3.15 -10.61
C GLN A 66 22.18 -1.81 -10.05
N ALA A 67 22.68 -0.90 -10.90
CA ALA A 67 23.09 0.44 -10.49
C ALA A 67 21.92 1.22 -9.88
N TYR A 68 20.75 1.18 -10.51
CA TYR A 68 19.54 1.82 -10.00
C TYR A 68 19.09 1.22 -8.65
N GLY A 69 19.07 -0.11 -8.53
CA GLY A 69 18.76 -0.81 -7.29
C GLY A 69 19.70 -0.44 -6.15
N ARG A 70 21.01 -0.37 -6.41
CA ARG A 70 22.01 0.04 -5.40
C ARG A 70 21.83 1.50 -4.97
N ALA A 71 21.58 2.41 -5.90
CA ALA A 71 21.33 3.81 -5.58
C ALA A 71 20.07 3.97 -4.70
N LYS A 72 19.00 3.25 -5.03
CA LYS A 72 17.77 3.21 -4.22
C LYS A 72 18.02 2.67 -2.82
N ALA A 73 18.80 1.59 -2.69
CA ALA A 73 19.16 1.02 -1.40
C ALA A 73 20.02 1.99 -0.57
N GLN A 74 21.02 2.63 -1.17
CA GLN A 74 21.86 3.64 -0.52
C GLN A 74 21.05 4.82 0.01
N PHE A 75 20.17 5.36 -0.82
CA PHE A 75 19.22 6.39 -0.38
C PHE A 75 18.35 5.88 0.77
N GLY A 76 17.82 4.66 0.66
CA GLY A 76 17.00 4.02 1.69
C GLY A 76 17.71 3.90 3.05
N PHE A 77 18.99 3.56 3.08
CA PHE A 77 19.77 3.50 4.33
C PHE A 77 19.87 4.87 5.00
N VAL A 78 20.17 5.92 4.24
CA VAL A 78 20.30 7.29 4.77
C VAL A 78 18.93 7.83 5.21
N ALA A 79 17.91 7.71 4.36
CA ALA A 79 16.56 8.15 4.66
C ALA A 79 15.97 7.42 5.88
N GLY A 80 16.23 6.11 6.00
CA GLY A 80 15.83 5.31 7.15
C GLY A 80 16.49 5.77 8.46
N LEU A 81 17.81 6.02 8.45
CA LEU A 81 18.51 6.52 9.62
C LEU A 81 18.01 7.90 10.04
N TYR A 82 17.86 8.81 9.08
CA TYR A 82 17.31 10.15 9.32
C TYR A 82 15.89 10.05 9.90
N GLY A 83 15.03 9.21 9.32
CA GLY A 83 13.67 8.96 9.81
C GLY A 83 13.64 8.40 11.23
N GLN A 84 14.55 7.46 11.56
CA GLN A 84 14.64 6.90 12.91
C GLN A 84 15.09 7.94 13.95
N ILE A 85 16.07 8.79 13.59
CA ILE A 85 16.52 9.90 14.44
C ILE A 85 15.37 10.89 14.65
N GLN A 86 14.68 11.27 13.57
CA GLN A 86 13.55 12.19 13.62
C GLN A 86 12.43 11.62 14.50
N ASN A 87 12.04 10.35 14.33
CA ASN A 87 11.00 9.71 15.12
C ASN A 87 11.37 9.65 16.61
N THR A 88 12.61 9.26 16.91
CA THR A 88 13.11 9.20 18.28
C THR A 88 13.12 10.59 18.93
N ALA A 89 13.61 11.60 18.20
CA ALA A 89 13.58 12.99 18.65
C ALA A 89 12.14 13.49 18.87
N PHE A 90 11.23 13.20 17.94
CA PHE A 90 9.82 13.56 18.04
C PHE A 90 9.18 13.05 19.34
N ILE A 91 9.47 11.81 19.72
CA ILE A 91 8.98 11.18 20.96
C ILE A 91 9.67 11.74 22.21
N TYR A 92 11.00 11.87 22.23
CA TYR A 92 11.73 12.29 23.43
C TYR A 92 11.66 13.79 23.71
N PHE A 93 11.46 14.62 22.68
CA PHE A 93 11.23 16.06 22.86
C PHE A 93 9.75 16.42 23.01
N ASP A 94 8.88 15.43 23.19
CA ASP A 94 7.44 15.59 23.38
C ASP A 94 6.86 16.55 22.33
N VAL A 95 7.20 16.33 21.06
CA VAL A 95 6.74 17.19 19.95
C VAL A 95 5.23 17.02 19.75
N LEU A 96 4.70 15.81 19.99
CA LEU A 96 3.28 15.51 19.87
C LEU A 96 2.39 16.41 20.74
N PRO A 97 2.55 16.49 22.08
CA PRO A 97 1.75 17.41 22.90
C PRO A 97 1.98 18.88 22.55
N LYS A 98 3.21 19.29 22.19
CA LYS A 98 3.47 20.68 21.75
C LYS A 98 2.68 21.05 20.50
N LEU A 99 2.58 20.14 19.53
CA LEU A 99 1.77 20.35 18.32
C LEU A 99 0.27 20.35 18.63
N TRP A 100 -0.17 19.52 19.58
CA TRP A 100 -1.54 19.53 20.06
C TRP A 100 -1.90 20.88 20.70
N ASP A 101 -1.10 21.37 21.63
CA ASP A 101 -1.28 22.67 22.28
C ASP A 101 -1.25 23.83 21.27
N PHE A 102 -0.31 23.77 20.32
CA PHE A 102 -0.19 24.77 19.27
C PHE A 102 -1.49 24.87 18.45
N THR A 103 -2.01 23.74 17.96
CA THR A 103 -3.22 23.73 17.13
C THR A 103 -4.47 24.08 17.95
N GLY A 104 -4.52 23.74 19.23
CA GLY A 104 -5.58 24.15 20.16
C GLY A 104 -5.58 25.67 20.37
N SER A 105 -4.41 26.27 20.58
CA SER A 105 -4.27 27.72 20.73
C SER A 105 -4.70 28.49 19.48
N TRP A 106 -4.38 27.94 18.30
CA TRP A 106 -4.81 28.50 17.02
C TRP A 106 -6.32 28.42 16.83
N LEU A 107 -6.91 27.26 17.15
CA LEU A 107 -8.35 27.06 17.05
C LEU A 107 -9.12 28.01 17.96
N LEU A 108 -8.68 28.17 19.22
CA LEU A 108 -9.30 29.08 20.18
C LEU A 108 -9.23 30.55 19.76
N ARG A 109 -8.21 30.94 18.98
CA ARG A 109 -8.05 32.31 18.47
C ARG A 109 -8.88 32.60 17.23
N LEU A 110 -9.04 31.61 16.35
CA LEU A 110 -9.56 31.83 14.99
C LEU A 110 -10.99 31.31 14.79
N ALA A 111 -11.41 30.29 15.54
CA ALA A 111 -12.70 29.65 15.36
C ALA A 111 -13.76 30.19 16.33
N PRO A 112 -15.04 30.29 15.90
CA PRO A 112 -16.15 30.54 16.81
C PRO A 112 -16.21 29.50 17.94
N THR A 113 -16.70 29.89 19.11
CA THR A 113 -16.76 29.04 20.33
C THR A 113 -17.45 27.68 20.12
N ARG A 114 -18.43 27.58 19.22
CA ARG A 114 -19.08 26.30 18.88
C ARG A 114 -18.14 25.27 18.21
N PHE A 115 -16.98 25.70 17.72
CA PHE A 115 -15.98 24.89 17.02
C PHE A 115 -14.68 24.74 17.83
N THR A 116 -14.73 24.87 19.15
CA THR A 116 -13.55 24.70 20.02
C THR A 116 -13.56 23.36 20.77
N GLY A 117 -14.48 22.45 20.44
CA GLY A 117 -14.54 21.11 21.04
C GLY A 117 -13.49 20.15 20.46
N GLU A 118 -13.37 18.98 21.10
CA GLU A 118 -12.37 17.95 20.76
C GLU A 118 -12.38 17.55 19.28
N ILE A 119 -13.56 17.46 18.65
CA ILE A 119 -13.68 17.10 17.23
C ILE A 119 -12.98 18.14 16.35
N SER A 120 -13.28 19.42 16.56
CA SER A 120 -12.70 20.51 15.78
C SER A 120 -11.19 20.65 16.01
N HIS A 121 -10.74 20.46 17.26
CA HIS A 121 -9.31 20.44 17.60
C HIS A 121 -8.60 19.26 16.95
N SER A 122 -9.16 18.05 17.02
CA SER A 122 -8.61 16.87 16.36
C SER A 122 -8.49 17.06 14.85
N ILE A 123 -9.49 17.68 14.21
CA ILE A 123 -9.43 18.03 12.78
C ILE A 123 -8.29 19.02 12.51
N ALA A 124 -8.23 20.13 13.24
CA ALA A 124 -7.17 21.13 13.07
C ALA A 124 -5.77 20.51 13.29
N PHE A 125 -5.64 19.66 14.31
CA PHE A 125 -4.43 18.91 14.61
C PHE A 125 -4.02 18.00 13.46
N VAL A 126 -4.91 17.12 12.99
CA VAL A 126 -4.62 16.15 11.92
C VAL A 126 -4.27 16.86 10.60
N LEU A 127 -4.97 17.96 10.27
CA LEU A 127 -4.68 18.73 9.07
C LEU A 127 -3.31 19.40 9.12
N THR A 128 -2.95 19.97 10.28
CA THR A 128 -1.62 20.55 10.50
C THR A 128 -0.53 19.47 10.48
N PHE A 129 -0.81 18.30 11.05
CA PHE A 129 0.12 17.18 11.15
C PHE A 129 0.41 16.52 9.80
N ILE A 130 -0.60 16.33 8.94
CA ILE A 130 -0.46 15.62 7.65
C ILE A 130 0.04 16.56 6.54
N GLY A 131 -0.33 17.85 6.56
CA GLY A 131 0.21 18.86 5.65
C GLY A 131 -0.11 18.69 4.15
N GLN A 132 -1.07 17.84 3.76
CA GLN A 132 -1.41 17.57 2.35
C GLN A 132 -2.80 18.08 1.95
N MET A 133 -2.89 18.82 0.85
CA MET A 133 -4.12 19.49 0.38
C MET A 133 -5.32 18.56 0.12
N LEU A 134 -5.11 17.36 -0.42
CA LEU A 134 -6.20 16.40 -0.67
C LEU A 134 -6.81 15.86 0.63
N ALA A 135 -6.02 15.81 1.72
CA ALA A 135 -6.50 15.39 3.02
C ALA A 135 -7.52 16.38 3.62
N PHE A 136 -7.50 17.65 3.21
CA PHE A 136 -8.40 18.67 3.77
C PHE A 136 -9.88 18.45 3.44
N THR A 137 -10.20 17.76 2.35
CA THR A 137 -11.61 17.56 1.94
C THR A 137 -12.20 16.28 2.53
N LEU A 138 -11.46 15.17 2.51
CA LEU A 138 -11.99 13.86 2.93
C LEU A 138 -11.75 13.58 4.42
N THR A 139 -10.61 13.98 4.97
CA THR A 139 -10.24 13.64 6.35
C THR A 139 -11.16 14.27 7.39
N PRO A 140 -11.57 15.56 7.30
CA PRO A 140 -12.43 16.16 8.32
C PRO A 140 -13.79 15.47 8.53
N PRO A 141 -14.61 15.18 7.50
CA PRO A 141 -15.90 14.50 7.73
C PRO A 141 -15.73 13.07 8.24
N ILE A 142 -14.71 12.35 7.75
CA ILE A 142 -14.42 10.98 8.21
C ILE A 142 -14.00 11.00 9.67
N LEU A 143 -13.07 11.90 10.04
CA LEU A 143 -12.59 12.03 11.41
C LEU A 143 -13.69 12.51 12.35
N ALA A 144 -14.53 13.46 11.92
CA ALA A 144 -15.69 13.89 12.69
C ALA A 144 -16.66 12.72 12.96
N GLY A 145 -16.95 11.91 11.93
CA GLY A 145 -17.76 10.69 12.07
C GLY A 145 -17.15 9.70 13.05
N PHE A 146 -15.86 9.41 12.89
CA PHE A 146 -15.10 8.52 13.77
C PHE A 146 -15.18 8.95 15.24
N LEU A 147 -14.85 10.21 15.54
CA LEU A 147 -14.86 10.75 16.90
C LEU A 147 -16.29 10.81 17.48
N THR A 148 -17.27 11.23 16.67
CA THR A 148 -18.67 11.29 17.09
C THR A 148 -19.20 9.90 17.47
N ILE A 149 -18.85 8.86 16.72
CA ILE A 149 -19.25 7.48 17.03
C ILE A 149 -18.70 7.09 18.39
N ILE A 150 -17.40 7.30 18.63
CA ILE A 150 -16.76 6.96 19.90
C ILE A 150 -17.41 7.71 21.07
N GLN A 151 -17.58 9.03 20.95
CA GLN A 151 -18.16 9.86 21.99
C GLN A 151 -19.62 9.49 22.31
N LYS A 152 -20.42 9.06 21.32
CA LYS A 152 -21.85 8.76 21.51
C LYS A 152 -22.15 7.32 21.93
N THR A 153 -21.30 6.36 21.59
CA THR A 153 -21.63 4.92 21.71
C THR A 153 -20.91 4.21 22.85
N GLY A 154 -19.98 4.89 23.54
CA GLY A 154 -19.29 4.35 24.72
C GLY A 154 -18.64 3.01 24.44
N HIS A 155 -18.80 2.01 25.31
CA HIS A 155 -18.13 0.71 25.18
C HIS A 155 -18.45 -0.09 23.90
N GLN A 156 -19.52 0.25 23.17
CA GLN A 156 -19.90 -0.43 21.94
C GLN A 156 -19.29 0.22 20.68
N PHE A 157 -18.49 1.28 20.84
CA PHE A 157 -17.99 2.07 19.70
C PHE A 157 -17.31 1.23 18.62
N PHE A 158 -16.60 0.17 18.98
CA PHE A 158 -15.83 -0.63 18.02
C PHE A 158 -16.74 -1.27 16.97
N TYR A 159 -17.97 -1.68 17.34
CA TYR A 159 -18.95 -2.25 16.42
C TYR A 159 -19.48 -1.19 15.45
N TYR A 160 -19.81 -0.01 15.97
CA TYR A 160 -20.31 1.10 15.14
C TYR A 160 -19.22 1.69 14.24
N LEU A 161 -17.97 1.77 14.71
CA LEU A 161 -16.81 2.15 13.91
C LEU A 161 -16.53 1.12 12.81
N TRP A 162 -16.65 -0.16 13.12
CA TRP A 162 -16.51 -1.22 12.12
C TRP A 162 -17.57 -1.08 11.02
N LEU A 163 -18.85 -0.89 11.37
CA LEU A 163 -19.92 -0.65 10.39
C LEU A 163 -19.69 0.64 9.58
N PHE A 164 -19.29 1.72 10.24
CA PHE A 164 -18.95 2.98 9.57
C PHE A 164 -17.78 2.81 8.60
N GLY A 165 -16.72 2.13 9.02
CA GLY A 165 -15.55 1.82 8.21
C GLY A 165 -15.87 0.90 7.03
N ALA A 166 -16.72 -0.11 7.23
CA ALA A 166 -17.19 -0.99 6.17
C ALA A 166 -18.02 -0.22 5.12
N GLY A 167 -18.96 0.61 5.58
CA GLY A 167 -19.75 1.49 4.71
C GLY A 167 -18.86 2.47 3.93
N LEU A 168 -17.91 3.11 4.62
CA LEU A 168 -16.94 4.01 4.02
C LEU A 168 -16.04 3.28 3.01
N GLN A 169 -15.58 2.06 3.29
CA GLN A 169 -14.76 1.28 2.38
C GLN A 169 -15.53 0.96 1.08
N VAL A 170 -16.78 0.47 1.18
CA VAL A 170 -17.62 0.20 0.02
C VAL A 170 -17.89 1.47 -0.78
N PHE A 171 -18.21 2.57 -0.07
CA PHE A 171 -18.38 3.89 -0.68
C PHE A 171 -17.12 4.32 -1.43
N MET A 172 -15.95 4.26 -0.81
CA MET A 172 -14.68 4.69 -1.41
C MET A 172 -14.25 3.81 -2.58
N ILE A 173 -14.42 2.49 -2.51
CA ILE A 173 -14.14 1.59 -3.64
C ILE A 173 -15.01 1.93 -4.86
N THR A 174 -16.23 2.41 -4.63
CA THR A 174 -17.14 2.82 -5.70
C THR A 174 -16.84 4.22 -6.22
N VAL A 175 -16.68 5.19 -5.31
CA VAL A 175 -16.59 6.62 -5.62
C VAL A 175 -15.20 7.03 -6.09
N TYR A 176 -14.13 6.45 -5.52
CA TYR A 176 -12.76 6.81 -5.85
C TYR A 176 -12.44 6.70 -7.35
N PRO A 177 -12.66 5.56 -8.03
CA PRO A 177 -12.27 5.42 -9.43
C PRO A 177 -13.15 6.24 -10.40
N ILE A 178 -14.37 6.61 -9.98
CA ILE A 178 -15.36 7.34 -10.78
C ILE A 178 -15.20 8.85 -10.65
N THR A 179 -14.88 9.35 -9.45
CA THR A 179 -14.91 10.80 -9.17
C THR A 179 -13.54 11.37 -8.80
N ILE A 180 -12.75 10.66 -7.99
CA ILE A 180 -11.47 11.17 -7.48
C ILE A 180 -10.36 10.93 -8.50
N LEU A 181 -10.27 9.71 -9.02
CA LEU A 181 -9.20 9.31 -9.93
C LEU A 181 -9.15 10.13 -11.24
N PRO A 182 -10.28 10.53 -11.87
CA PRO A 182 -10.28 11.42 -13.03
C PRO A 182 -9.78 12.85 -12.75
N LEU A 183 -9.85 13.34 -11.51
CA LEU A 183 -9.31 14.67 -11.16
C LEU A 183 -7.79 14.73 -11.29
N PHE A 184 -7.13 13.57 -11.23
CA PHE A 184 -5.68 13.43 -11.20
C PHE A 184 -5.08 12.83 -12.46
N ASN A 185 -5.90 12.17 -13.28
CA ASN A 185 -5.43 11.45 -14.46
C ASN A 185 -6.46 11.58 -15.58
N LYS A 186 -5.97 11.77 -16.82
CA LYS A 186 -6.82 11.75 -18.00
C LYS A 186 -7.23 10.31 -18.29
N LEU A 187 -8.53 10.08 -18.29
CA LEU A 187 -9.15 8.80 -18.61
C LEU A 187 -9.78 8.91 -19.98
N SER A 188 -9.44 7.98 -20.87
CA SER A 188 -10.04 7.91 -22.20
C SER A 188 -10.50 6.48 -22.47
N PRO A 189 -11.65 6.29 -23.15
CA PRO A 189 -12.05 4.96 -23.60
C PRO A 189 -10.95 4.31 -24.42
N LEU A 190 -10.82 2.99 -24.36
CA LEU A 190 -9.93 2.27 -25.25
C LEU A 190 -10.45 2.38 -26.69
N GLU A 191 -9.59 2.82 -27.60
CA GLU A 191 -9.93 2.98 -29.03
C GLU A 191 -10.31 1.63 -29.66
N PRO A 192 -11.24 1.61 -30.64
CA PRO A 192 -11.57 0.40 -31.39
C PRO A 192 -10.34 -0.22 -32.07
N GLY A 193 -10.23 -1.55 -32.05
CA GLY A 193 -9.16 -2.28 -32.71
C GLY A 193 -8.89 -3.64 -32.06
N GLU A 194 -7.91 -4.37 -32.62
CA GLU A 194 -7.61 -5.78 -32.26
C GLU A 194 -7.46 -6.02 -30.74
N LEU A 195 -6.86 -5.08 -30.01
CA LEU A 195 -6.68 -5.19 -28.56
C LEU A 195 -8.02 -5.12 -27.82
N LYS A 196 -8.89 -4.19 -28.21
CA LYS A 196 -10.20 -4.02 -27.59
C LYS A 196 -11.05 -5.26 -27.85
N ASP A 197 -11.12 -5.68 -29.11
CA ASP A 197 -11.91 -6.83 -29.55
C ASP A 197 -11.42 -8.12 -28.86
N GLY A 198 -10.10 -8.31 -28.74
CA GLY A 198 -9.51 -9.46 -28.06
C GLY A 198 -9.82 -9.50 -26.55
N VAL A 199 -9.79 -8.34 -25.87
CA VAL A 199 -10.13 -8.26 -24.44
C VAL A 199 -11.61 -8.50 -24.22
N GLU A 200 -12.49 -7.94 -25.06
CA GLU A 200 -13.94 -8.15 -24.98
C GLU A 200 -14.30 -9.61 -25.22
N ALA A 201 -13.73 -10.24 -26.25
CA ALA A 201 -13.94 -11.66 -26.54
C ALA A 201 -13.45 -12.58 -25.41
N LEU A 202 -12.30 -12.28 -24.80
CA LEU A 202 -11.80 -13.04 -23.66
C LEU A 202 -12.69 -12.85 -22.42
N ALA A 203 -13.15 -11.63 -22.17
CA ALA A 203 -14.07 -11.33 -21.07
C ALA A 203 -15.39 -12.10 -21.23
N GLU A 204 -15.96 -12.12 -22.43
CA GLU A 204 -17.16 -12.88 -22.76
C GLU A 204 -16.94 -14.40 -22.56
N ARG A 205 -15.85 -14.95 -23.09
CA ARG A 205 -15.49 -16.38 -22.93
C ARG A 205 -15.39 -16.79 -21.46
N LEU A 206 -14.92 -15.89 -20.59
CA LEU A 206 -14.75 -16.14 -19.17
C LEU A 206 -15.96 -15.75 -18.32
N ASN A 207 -17.08 -15.33 -18.94
CA ASN A 207 -18.25 -14.76 -18.26
C ASN A 207 -17.87 -13.62 -17.29
N PHE A 208 -16.85 -12.83 -17.65
CA PHE A 208 -16.43 -11.67 -16.87
C PHE A 208 -17.38 -10.50 -17.19
N PRO A 209 -18.01 -9.86 -16.19
CA PRO A 209 -19.01 -8.80 -16.40
C PRO A 209 -18.34 -7.47 -16.74
N LEU A 210 -17.71 -7.41 -17.92
CA LEU A 210 -17.05 -6.24 -18.47
C LEU A 210 -18.09 -5.18 -18.84
N HIS A 211 -17.92 -3.96 -18.33
CA HIS A 211 -18.75 -2.81 -18.67
C HIS A 211 -18.02 -1.84 -19.61
N GLU A 212 -16.81 -1.40 -19.25
CA GLU A 212 -16.02 -0.44 -20.04
C GLU A 212 -14.51 -0.70 -19.93
N LEU A 213 -13.80 -0.38 -21.02
CA LEU A 213 -12.34 -0.40 -21.12
C LEU A 213 -11.80 1.03 -21.17
N HIS A 214 -10.89 1.37 -20.27
CA HIS A 214 -10.27 2.69 -20.19
C HIS A 214 -8.75 2.61 -20.22
N VAL A 215 -8.13 3.63 -20.80
CA VAL A 215 -6.70 3.90 -20.73
C VAL A 215 -6.49 5.12 -19.82
N ILE A 216 -5.55 5.00 -18.88
CA ILE A 216 -4.99 6.14 -18.16
C ILE A 216 -3.76 6.64 -18.91
N ASP A 217 -3.73 7.94 -19.20
CA ASP A 217 -2.48 8.62 -19.56
C ASP A 217 -1.60 8.80 -18.30
N GLY A 218 -0.68 7.85 -18.11
CA GLY A 218 0.29 7.85 -17.02
C GLY A 218 1.61 8.53 -17.36
N SER A 219 1.80 8.96 -18.62
CA SER A 219 3.08 9.45 -19.16
C SER A 219 3.65 10.62 -18.35
N LYS A 220 2.77 11.46 -17.78
CA LYS A 220 3.13 12.61 -16.95
C LYS A 220 3.70 12.25 -15.58
N ARG A 221 3.51 11.00 -15.11
CA ARG A 221 3.88 10.55 -13.75
C ARG A 221 5.06 9.59 -13.76
N SER A 222 5.01 8.56 -14.60
CA SER A 222 6.09 7.58 -14.72
C SER A 222 5.95 6.76 -16.00
N ALA A 223 7.06 6.16 -16.43
CA ALA A 223 7.07 5.16 -17.50
C ALA A 223 6.65 3.75 -17.01
N HIS A 224 6.17 3.62 -15.77
CA HIS A 224 5.78 2.32 -15.22
C HIS A 224 4.44 1.84 -15.78
N SER A 225 4.40 0.56 -16.12
CA SER A 225 3.25 -0.13 -16.73
C SER A 225 2.50 -1.01 -15.73
N ASN A 226 1.16 -1.03 -15.82
CA ASN A 226 0.26 -1.83 -15.00
C ASN A 226 -1.13 -1.99 -15.68
N ALA A 227 -1.97 -2.91 -15.22
CA ALA A 227 -3.41 -2.85 -15.46
C ALA A 227 -4.17 -3.51 -14.31
N TYR A 228 -5.38 -3.03 -14.09
CA TYR A 228 -6.23 -3.53 -13.01
C TYR A 228 -7.70 -3.40 -13.41
N PHE A 229 -8.57 -4.16 -12.77
CA PHE A 229 -10.01 -3.92 -12.85
C PHE A 229 -10.54 -3.41 -11.51
N PHE A 230 -11.68 -2.74 -11.57
CA PHE A 230 -12.40 -2.28 -10.39
C PHE A 230 -13.91 -2.28 -10.68
N GLY A 231 -14.70 -2.07 -9.65
CA GLY A 231 -16.15 -1.96 -9.75
C GLY A 231 -16.89 -3.02 -8.95
N LEU A 232 -18.21 -2.93 -9.01
CA LEU A 232 -19.11 -3.82 -8.27
C LEU A 232 -19.12 -5.21 -8.91
N PRO A 233 -19.54 -6.26 -8.18
CA PRO A 233 -19.55 -7.64 -8.68
C PRO A 233 -20.21 -7.79 -10.07
N TRP A 234 -21.26 -7.02 -10.33
CA TRP A 234 -22.09 -7.04 -11.54
C TRP A 234 -21.69 -6.04 -12.63
N LYS A 235 -20.77 -5.11 -12.36
CA LYS A 235 -20.28 -4.12 -13.34
C LYS A 235 -18.81 -3.82 -13.09
N LYS A 236 -17.93 -4.32 -13.97
CA LYS A 236 -16.48 -4.14 -13.84
C LYS A 236 -15.91 -3.31 -14.97
N HIS A 237 -15.03 -2.40 -14.60
CA HIS A 237 -14.25 -1.60 -15.53
C HIS A 237 -12.83 -2.13 -15.51
N ILE A 238 -12.25 -2.35 -16.68
CA ILE A 238 -10.82 -2.65 -16.80
C ILE A 238 -10.11 -1.36 -17.16
N ARG A 239 -9.00 -1.10 -16.46
CA ARG A 239 -8.18 0.08 -16.66
C ARG A 239 -6.75 -0.31 -16.96
N PHE A 240 -6.26 0.19 -18.08
CA PHE A 240 -4.90 -0.01 -18.54
C PHE A 240 -4.04 1.19 -18.18
N TRP A 241 -2.88 0.91 -17.61
CA TRP A 241 -1.79 1.85 -17.39
C TRP A 241 -0.63 1.37 -18.26
N HIS A 242 -0.63 1.70 -19.56
CA HIS A 242 0.34 1.14 -20.51
C HIS A 242 0.58 -0.38 -20.33
N THR A 243 -0.44 -1.21 -20.59
CA THR A 243 -0.42 -2.70 -20.73
C THR A 243 0.09 -3.58 -19.56
N ASN A 244 -0.81 -4.30 -18.87
CA ASN A 244 -0.97 -5.78 -18.81
C ASN A 244 -1.83 -6.20 -17.59
N LEU A 245 -2.70 -7.21 -17.74
CA LEU A 245 -3.70 -7.63 -16.76
C LEU A 245 -3.31 -8.92 -16.04
N VAL A 246 -3.03 -8.88 -14.74
CA VAL A 246 -3.09 -10.10 -13.92
C VAL A 246 -3.45 -9.72 -12.48
N THR A 247 -4.73 -9.88 -12.12
CA THR A 247 -5.15 -10.25 -10.75
C THR A 247 -6.66 -10.55 -10.76
N GLY A 248 -7.09 -11.69 -10.19
CA GLY A 248 -8.46 -12.21 -10.32
C GLY A 248 -9.47 -11.75 -9.27
N VAL A 249 -10.76 -12.00 -9.51
CA VAL A 249 -11.91 -11.52 -8.70
C VAL A 249 -12.01 -12.20 -7.32
N ALA A 250 -11.64 -13.47 -7.21
CA ALA A 250 -11.72 -14.22 -5.95
C ALA A 250 -10.77 -13.66 -4.87
N THR A 251 -9.58 -13.23 -5.30
CA THR A 251 -8.57 -12.61 -4.44
C THR A 251 -9.10 -11.33 -3.78
N TYR A 252 -9.92 -10.56 -4.51
CA TYR A 252 -10.51 -9.33 -4.04
C TYR A 252 -11.49 -9.53 -2.87
N TYR A 253 -12.40 -10.51 -2.94
CA TYR A 253 -13.34 -10.77 -1.85
C TYR A 253 -12.68 -11.37 -0.61
N GLN A 254 -11.66 -12.22 -0.80
CA GLN A 254 -10.87 -12.75 0.30
C GLN A 254 -10.09 -11.63 1.00
N ALA A 255 -9.47 -10.74 0.23
CA ALA A 255 -8.82 -9.54 0.78
C ALA A 255 -9.81 -8.63 1.52
N LEU A 256 -11.04 -8.47 1.00
CA LEU A 256 -12.09 -7.70 1.67
C LEU A 256 -12.47 -8.34 3.02
N GLY A 257 -12.72 -9.65 3.06
CA GLY A 257 -13.05 -10.36 4.31
C GLY A 257 -11.94 -10.26 5.36
N ILE A 258 -10.69 -10.43 4.95
CA ILE A 258 -9.51 -10.24 5.81
C ILE A 258 -9.47 -8.80 6.34
N SER A 259 -9.69 -7.80 5.49
CA SER A 259 -9.70 -6.39 5.90
C SER A 259 -10.80 -6.08 6.92
N GLN A 260 -11.98 -6.70 6.77
CA GLN A 260 -13.09 -6.54 7.70
C GLN A 260 -12.81 -7.16 9.07
N PHE A 261 -12.24 -8.36 9.10
CA PHE A 261 -11.79 -8.98 10.34
C PHE A 261 -10.71 -8.13 11.02
N HIS A 262 -9.74 -7.64 10.25
CA HIS A 262 -8.67 -6.79 10.76
C HIS A 262 -9.21 -5.48 11.34
N PHE A 263 -10.11 -4.77 10.65
CA PHE A 263 -10.73 -3.55 11.18
C PHE A 263 -11.52 -3.80 12.46
N PHE A 264 -12.34 -4.86 12.50
CA PHE A 264 -13.07 -5.22 13.71
C PHE A 264 -12.11 -5.49 14.87
N TYR A 265 -11.04 -6.26 14.61
CA TYR A 265 -10.03 -6.59 15.61
C TYR A 265 -9.30 -5.34 16.11
N ILE A 266 -8.84 -4.45 15.22
CA ILE A 266 -8.14 -3.20 15.57
C ILE A 266 -9.03 -2.28 16.40
N PHE A 267 -10.29 -2.06 16.00
CA PHE A 267 -11.20 -1.22 16.79
C PHE A 267 -11.55 -1.86 18.14
N SER A 268 -11.67 -3.19 18.19
CA SER A 268 -11.88 -3.90 19.45
C SER A 268 -10.67 -3.76 20.38
N LEU A 269 -9.45 -3.87 19.86
CA LEU A 269 -8.22 -3.65 20.62
C LEU A 269 -8.10 -2.20 21.07
N PHE A 270 -8.47 -1.23 20.24
CA PHE A 270 -8.40 0.18 20.61
C PHE A 270 -9.21 0.49 21.88
N SER A 271 -10.27 -0.27 22.17
CA SER A 271 -11.03 -0.15 23.42
C SER A 271 -10.20 -0.38 24.70
N VAL A 272 -9.09 -1.12 24.59
CA VAL A 272 -8.11 -1.36 25.66
C VAL A 272 -7.25 -0.12 25.93
N PHE A 273 -6.99 0.69 24.89
CA PHE A 273 -6.02 1.79 24.92
C PHE A 273 -6.67 3.17 25.03
N ILE A 274 -7.91 3.33 24.57
CA ILE A 274 -8.58 4.63 24.48
C ILE A 274 -8.60 5.41 25.81
N ASN A 275 -8.73 4.71 26.94
CA ASN A 275 -8.77 5.28 28.29
C ASN A 275 -7.52 4.96 29.12
N ASN A 276 -6.43 4.46 28.51
CA ASN A 276 -5.23 4.02 29.22
C ASN A 276 -4.41 5.22 29.70
N ARG A 277 -4.56 5.61 30.97
CA ARG A 277 -3.95 6.84 31.50
C ARG A 277 -2.42 6.81 31.45
N SER A 278 -1.82 5.68 31.79
CA SER A 278 -0.37 5.51 31.82
C SER A 278 0.27 5.70 30.44
N LEU A 279 -0.43 5.32 29.37
CA LEU A 279 0.00 5.56 27.99
C LEU A 279 0.05 7.05 27.69
N TYR A 280 -1.06 7.78 27.84
CA TYR A 280 -1.09 9.22 27.57
C TYR A 280 -0.07 9.99 28.42
N GLN A 281 0.00 9.68 29.71
CA GLN A 281 0.96 10.32 30.63
C GLN A 281 2.42 10.07 30.22
N SER A 282 2.74 8.90 29.66
CA SER A 282 4.09 8.61 29.17
C SER A 282 4.51 9.50 28.00
N PHE A 283 3.55 10.09 27.27
CA PHE A 283 3.78 10.96 26.12
C PHE A 283 3.38 12.42 26.37
N GLY A 284 3.33 12.84 27.64
CA GLY A 284 3.14 14.24 28.04
C GLY A 284 1.69 14.71 28.12
N PHE A 285 0.72 13.81 27.94
CA PHE A 285 -0.70 14.11 28.08
C PHE A 285 -1.17 13.77 29.50
N HIS A 286 -1.07 14.74 30.41
CA HIS A 286 -1.37 14.55 31.84
C HIS A 286 -2.80 14.93 32.24
N ASN A 287 -3.38 15.93 31.57
CA ASN A 287 -4.64 16.56 31.96
C ASN A 287 -5.81 16.22 31.03
N GLU A 288 -5.52 15.68 29.86
CA GLU A 288 -6.49 15.38 28.81
C GLU A 288 -6.13 14.09 28.09
N PHE A 289 -7.13 13.45 27.49
CA PHE A 289 -6.99 12.18 26.78
C PHE A 289 -7.67 12.26 25.41
N PRO A 290 -7.15 13.07 24.47
CA PRO A 290 -7.80 13.24 23.17
C PRO A 290 -7.81 11.91 22.40
N ILE A 291 -8.97 11.52 21.90
CA ILE A 291 -9.19 10.20 21.28
C ILE A 291 -8.23 9.97 20.11
N ILE A 292 -7.97 11.01 19.30
CA ILE A 292 -7.05 10.91 18.17
C ILE A 292 -5.59 10.66 18.60
N ILE A 293 -5.16 11.28 19.70
CA ILE A 293 -3.83 11.05 20.26
C ILE A 293 -3.74 9.62 20.78
N GLY A 294 -4.76 9.14 21.49
CA GLY A 294 -4.83 7.74 21.90
C GLY A 294 -4.74 6.77 20.73
N PHE A 295 -5.41 7.07 19.62
CA PHE A 295 -5.38 6.24 18.41
C PHE A 295 -3.99 6.21 17.76
N ILE A 296 -3.29 7.35 17.71
CA ILE A 296 -1.92 7.44 17.20
C ILE A 296 -0.97 6.60 18.07
N LEU A 297 -0.99 6.81 19.40
CA LEU A 297 -0.13 6.07 20.33
C LEU A 297 -0.43 4.57 20.34
N PHE A 298 -1.71 4.20 20.20
CA PHE A 298 -2.15 2.82 20.02
C PHE A 298 -1.58 2.20 18.74
N SER A 299 -1.63 2.92 17.61
CA SER A 299 -1.05 2.46 16.35
C SER A 299 0.44 2.20 16.49
N ASP A 300 1.18 3.08 17.17
CA ASP A 300 2.61 2.91 17.42
C ASP A 300 2.90 1.68 18.31
N ALA A 301 2.05 1.43 19.31
CA ALA A 301 2.16 0.25 20.18
C ALA A 301 1.93 -1.07 19.43
N LEU A 302 1.16 -1.05 18.33
CA LEU A 302 0.85 -2.23 17.52
C LEU A 302 1.84 -2.50 16.37
N ALA A 303 2.85 -1.65 16.15
CA ALA A 303 3.80 -1.79 15.05
C ALA A 303 4.44 -3.20 14.89
N PRO A 304 4.78 -3.95 15.97
CA PRO A 304 5.27 -5.33 15.83
C PRO A 304 4.24 -6.29 15.23
N MET A 305 2.96 -6.12 15.56
CA MET A 305 1.88 -6.92 15.01
C MET A 305 1.70 -6.63 13.52
N ASP A 306 1.75 -5.36 13.13
CA ASP A 306 1.63 -4.94 11.73
C ASP A 306 2.76 -5.51 10.88
N THR A 307 3.97 -5.63 11.44
CA THR A 307 5.11 -6.29 10.79
C THR A 307 4.79 -7.75 10.45
N VAL A 308 4.16 -8.50 11.35
CA VAL A 308 3.75 -9.89 11.12
C VAL A 308 2.61 -9.96 10.10
N ILE A 309 1.60 -9.10 10.24
CA ILE A 309 0.46 -9.06 9.31
C ILE A 309 0.95 -8.74 7.89
N LYS A 310 1.85 -7.77 7.71
CA LYS A 310 2.48 -7.43 6.42
C LYS A 310 3.14 -8.66 5.78
N LEU A 311 3.93 -9.42 6.54
CA LEU A 311 4.56 -10.65 6.04
C LEU A 311 3.51 -11.66 5.58
N LEU A 312 2.48 -11.92 6.39
CA LEU A 312 1.41 -12.87 6.05
C LEU A 312 0.63 -12.42 4.80
N MET A 313 0.33 -11.13 4.68
CA MET A 313 -0.34 -10.57 3.51
C MET A 313 0.50 -10.69 2.24
N ASN A 314 1.81 -10.46 2.34
CA ASN A 314 2.72 -10.62 1.20
C ASN A 314 2.86 -12.08 0.77
N ILE A 315 2.92 -13.03 1.72
CA ILE A 315 2.89 -14.47 1.41
C ILE A 315 1.60 -14.84 0.67
N LEU A 316 0.45 -14.35 1.14
CA LEU A 316 -0.84 -14.62 0.53
C LEU A 316 -0.94 -14.00 -0.88
N SER A 317 -0.50 -12.75 -1.04
CA SER A 317 -0.44 -12.06 -2.33
C SER A 317 0.43 -12.81 -3.33
N ARG A 318 1.62 -13.28 -2.91
CA ARG A 318 2.51 -14.08 -3.76
C ARG A 318 1.87 -15.39 -4.23
N LYS A 319 1.12 -16.05 -3.34
CA LYS A 319 0.35 -17.25 -3.71
C LYS A 319 -0.69 -16.94 -4.78
N TYR A 320 -1.43 -15.84 -4.64
CA TYR A 320 -2.44 -15.45 -5.63
C TYR A 320 -1.84 -15.11 -7.00
N GLU A 321 -0.63 -14.55 -7.05
CA GLU A 321 0.08 -14.33 -8.32
C GLU A 321 0.40 -15.65 -9.02
N PHE A 322 0.87 -16.68 -8.30
CA PHE A 322 1.09 -18.00 -8.90
C PHE A 322 -0.21 -18.68 -9.35
N GLU A 323 -1.30 -18.52 -8.59
CA GLU A 323 -2.61 -19.03 -9.01
C GLU A 323 -3.11 -18.33 -10.28
N ALA A 324 -2.86 -17.01 -10.41
CA ALA A 324 -3.20 -16.25 -11.60
C ALA A 324 -2.32 -16.62 -12.80
N ASP A 325 -1.03 -16.87 -12.59
CA ASP A 325 -0.11 -17.38 -13.62
C ASP A 325 -0.56 -18.76 -14.12
N ASN A 326 -0.91 -19.67 -13.21
CA ASN A 326 -1.44 -20.99 -13.55
C ASN A 326 -2.77 -20.90 -14.30
N PHE A 327 -3.64 -19.93 -13.95
CA PHE A 327 -4.88 -19.69 -14.68
C PHE A 327 -4.61 -19.25 -16.12
N ALA A 328 -3.69 -18.30 -16.32
CA ALA A 328 -3.28 -17.86 -17.66
C ALA A 328 -2.64 -19.00 -18.47
N GLN A 329 -1.83 -19.85 -17.83
CA GLN A 329 -1.29 -21.06 -18.44
C GLN A 329 -2.40 -22.03 -18.87
N GLY A 330 -3.42 -22.25 -18.03
CA GLY A 330 -4.58 -23.09 -18.34
C GLY A 330 -5.41 -22.60 -19.54
N LEU A 331 -5.30 -21.31 -19.88
CA LEU A 331 -5.92 -20.71 -21.06
C LEU A 331 -5.03 -20.76 -22.32
N GLY A 332 -3.78 -21.21 -22.19
CA GLY A 332 -2.81 -21.30 -23.28
C GLY A 332 -1.92 -20.07 -23.46
N TYR A 333 -1.94 -19.10 -22.54
CA TYR A 333 -1.19 -17.83 -22.65
C TYR A 333 0.20 -17.86 -21.96
N GLN A 334 0.79 -19.04 -21.77
CA GLN A 334 2.04 -19.20 -21.03
C GLN A 334 3.20 -18.39 -21.63
N ALA A 335 3.34 -18.42 -22.96
CA ALA A 335 4.45 -17.77 -23.65
C ALA A 335 4.28 -16.24 -23.67
N GLU A 336 3.07 -15.77 -23.96
CA GLU A 336 2.68 -14.37 -23.96
C GLU A 336 2.87 -13.77 -22.57
N LEU A 337 2.43 -14.48 -21.53
CA LEU A 337 2.62 -14.06 -20.14
C LEU A 337 4.11 -13.96 -19.79
N ALA A 338 4.92 -15.00 -20.04
CA ALA A 338 6.35 -14.98 -19.76
C ALA A 338 7.07 -13.81 -20.45
N ARG A 339 6.81 -13.60 -21.75
CA ARG A 339 7.36 -12.47 -22.52
C ARG A 339 6.91 -11.13 -21.98
N SER A 340 5.65 -10.98 -21.60
CA SER A 340 5.13 -9.75 -21.03
C SER A 340 5.79 -9.41 -19.68
N LEU A 341 6.00 -10.41 -18.81
CA LEU A 341 6.66 -10.23 -17.52
C LEU A 341 8.13 -9.81 -17.70
N ILE A 342 8.85 -10.44 -18.63
CA ILE A 342 10.23 -10.06 -18.97
C ILE A 342 10.28 -8.62 -19.50
N LYS A 343 9.38 -8.28 -20.44
CA LYS A 343 9.31 -6.94 -21.03
C LYS A 343 9.07 -5.87 -19.96
N LEU A 344 8.12 -6.10 -19.06
CA LEU A 344 7.82 -5.19 -17.95
C LEU A 344 9.01 -5.03 -17.00
N GLN A 345 9.69 -6.13 -16.68
CA GLN A 345 10.88 -6.11 -15.83
C GLN A 345 11.99 -5.23 -16.43
N ILE A 346 12.23 -5.35 -17.74
CA ILE A 346 13.23 -4.57 -18.48
C ILE A 346 12.83 -3.09 -18.50
N GLN A 347 11.59 -2.77 -18.89
CA GLN A 347 11.11 -1.40 -19.02
C GLN A 347 11.10 -0.66 -17.67
N ASN A 348 10.76 -1.35 -16.59
CA ASN A 348 10.72 -0.76 -15.25
C ASN A 348 12.09 -0.67 -14.56
N LEU A 349 13.15 -1.21 -15.17
CA LEU A 349 14.46 -1.42 -14.52
C LEU A 349 14.31 -2.09 -13.14
N SER A 350 13.36 -3.03 -13.05
CA SER A 350 13.03 -3.73 -11.81
C SER A 350 14.19 -4.62 -11.35
N THR A 351 14.24 -4.90 -10.05
CA THR A 351 15.24 -5.77 -9.42
C THR A 351 15.24 -7.16 -10.06
N MET A 352 16.34 -7.53 -10.74
CA MET A 352 16.45 -8.77 -11.51
C MET A 352 16.59 -10.04 -10.65
N ASP A 353 17.11 -9.89 -9.42
CA ASP A 353 17.19 -10.96 -8.43
C ASP A 353 17.09 -10.39 -7.02
N ALA A 354 16.62 -11.18 -6.07
CA ALA A 354 16.42 -10.73 -4.71
C ALA A 354 16.80 -11.77 -3.66
N ASP A 355 17.26 -11.27 -2.52
CA ASP A 355 17.44 -12.10 -1.33
C ASP A 355 16.08 -12.65 -0.89
N TRP A 356 16.02 -13.95 -0.60
CA TRP A 356 14.77 -14.64 -0.27
C TRP A 356 14.03 -14.02 0.93
N MET A 357 14.77 -13.52 1.93
CA MET A 357 14.17 -12.96 3.15
C MET A 357 13.65 -11.56 2.88
N TYR A 358 14.43 -10.76 2.14
CA TYR A 358 13.98 -9.45 1.67
C TYR A 358 12.74 -9.58 0.79
N ALA A 359 12.76 -10.48 -0.20
CA ALA A 359 11.65 -10.72 -1.11
C ALA A 359 10.40 -11.19 -0.38
N SER A 360 10.53 -12.12 0.57
CA SER A 360 9.39 -12.64 1.34
C SER A 360 8.70 -11.57 2.17
N TYR A 361 9.45 -10.62 2.71
CA TYR A 361 8.90 -9.57 3.57
C TYR A 361 8.43 -8.34 2.78
N HIS A 362 9.09 -7.97 1.68
CA HIS A 362 8.81 -6.74 0.93
C HIS A 362 7.97 -6.91 -0.32
N PHE A 363 8.06 -8.05 -1.00
CA PHE A 363 7.44 -8.19 -2.30
C PHE A 363 6.06 -8.82 -2.19
N SER A 364 5.05 -8.09 -2.65
CA SER A 364 3.69 -8.60 -2.86
C SER A 364 3.58 -9.50 -4.09
N HIS A 365 4.54 -9.41 -5.02
CA HIS A 365 4.65 -10.26 -6.21
C HIS A 365 5.91 -11.15 -6.11
N PRO A 366 5.85 -12.43 -6.52
CA PRO A 366 7.05 -13.26 -6.64
C PRO A 366 8.03 -12.65 -7.65
N ILE A 367 9.32 -12.87 -7.46
CA ILE A 367 10.34 -12.34 -8.39
C ILE A 367 10.20 -13.01 -9.75
N LEU A 368 10.66 -12.32 -10.81
CA LEU A 368 10.51 -12.78 -12.19
C LEU A 368 11.05 -14.21 -12.39
N SER A 369 12.21 -14.53 -11.80
CA SER A 369 12.82 -15.86 -11.89
C SER A 369 11.93 -16.97 -11.30
N GLU A 370 11.24 -16.70 -10.18
CA GLU A 370 10.30 -17.63 -9.56
C GLU A 370 9.08 -17.86 -10.46
N ARG A 371 8.51 -16.78 -11.03
CA ARG A 371 7.33 -16.86 -11.91
C ARG A 371 7.64 -17.58 -13.22
N LEU A 372 8.75 -17.24 -13.87
CA LEU A 372 9.20 -17.93 -15.09
C LEU A 372 9.51 -19.40 -14.83
N GLY A 373 10.07 -19.72 -13.66
CA GLY A 373 10.29 -21.10 -13.23
C GLY A 373 8.97 -21.87 -13.05
N ALA A 374 7.98 -21.27 -12.39
CA ALA A 374 6.65 -21.86 -12.22
C ALA A 374 5.92 -22.06 -13.56
N LEU A 375 6.07 -21.11 -14.49
CA LEU A 375 5.57 -21.23 -15.85
C LEU A 375 6.35 -22.25 -16.69
N GLY A 376 7.43 -22.85 -16.20
CA GLY A 376 8.28 -23.75 -16.98
C GLY A 376 8.88 -23.10 -18.23
N TRP A 377 9.06 -21.77 -18.22
CA TRP A 377 9.57 -21.02 -19.37
C TRP A 377 11.00 -21.44 -19.69
N LYS A 378 11.22 -21.85 -20.93
CA LYS A 378 12.56 -22.04 -21.50
C LYS A 378 12.81 -20.91 -22.48
N SER A 379 13.97 -20.28 -22.36
CA SER A 379 14.31 -19.13 -23.20
C SER A 379 14.14 -19.46 -24.67
N SER A 380 13.48 -18.55 -25.40
CA SER A 380 13.26 -18.64 -26.85
C SER A 380 14.14 -17.66 -27.64
N GLY A 381 15.14 -17.06 -26.98
CA GLY A 381 15.92 -15.92 -27.49
C GLY A 381 15.51 -14.60 -26.83
N PRO A 382 16.27 -13.52 -27.03
CA PRO A 382 16.06 -12.26 -26.33
C PRO A 382 14.69 -11.64 -26.64
N VAL A 383 13.89 -11.38 -25.61
CA VAL A 383 12.56 -10.73 -25.71
C VAL A 383 12.64 -9.23 -26.07
N ALA A 384 13.81 -8.61 -25.96
CA ALA A 384 14.04 -7.26 -26.44
C ALA A 384 15.41 -7.13 -27.12
N PRO A 385 15.51 -6.56 -28.33
CA PRO A 385 16.76 -6.05 -28.85
C PRO A 385 17.21 -4.86 -27.99
N ALA A 386 18.51 -4.74 -27.75
CA ALA A 386 19.07 -3.47 -27.31
C ALA A 386 18.72 -2.41 -28.38
N ALA A 387 17.82 -1.49 -28.04
CA ALA A 387 17.55 -0.24 -28.77
C ALA A 387 16.95 -0.32 -30.20
N ALA A 388 16.04 -1.25 -30.51
CA ALA A 388 15.22 -1.15 -31.73
C ALA A 388 13.73 -0.97 -31.38
N LYS A 389 13.14 0.16 -31.79
CA LYS A 389 11.70 0.41 -31.76
C LYS A 389 11.03 -0.55 -32.76
N ASP A 390 10.35 -1.58 -32.26
CA ASP A 390 9.56 -2.48 -33.09
C ASP A 390 8.29 -1.77 -33.61
N GLU A 391 7.95 -1.98 -34.88
CA GLU A 391 6.79 -1.35 -35.54
C GLU A 391 5.44 -1.80 -34.92
N LYS A 392 5.41 -3.02 -34.35
CA LYS A 392 4.28 -3.52 -33.54
C LYS A 392 4.18 -2.82 -32.18
N ASP A 393 5.31 -2.50 -31.58
CA ASP A 393 5.36 -1.72 -30.35
C ASP A 393 4.91 -0.28 -30.59
N GLU A 394 5.15 0.26 -31.77
CA GLU A 394 4.64 1.57 -32.21
C GLU A 394 3.12 1.60 -32.38
N LYS A 395 2.53 0.55 -32.96
CA LYS A 395 1.07 0.42 -33.08
C LYS A 395 0.39 0.22 -31.72
N ALA A 396 0.95 -0.61 -30.85
CA ALA A 396 0.46 -0.78 -29.47
C ALA A 396 0.67 0.48 -28.62
N ALA A 397 1.76 1.22 -28.84
CA ALA A 397 2.02 2.53 -28.26
C ALA A 397 0.96 3.56 -28.69
N LYS A 398 0.68 3.66 -30.01
CA LYS A 398 -0.38 4.54 -30.53
C LYS A 398 -1.77 4.17 -30.01
N ALA A 399 -2.11 2.88 -29.97
CA ALA A 399 -3.40 2.39 -29.44
C ALA A 399 -3.55 2.62 -27.91
N SER A 400 -2.44 2.78 -27.19
CA SER A 400 -2.43 3.10 -25.75
C SER A 400 -2.19 4.60 -25.45
N GLY A 401 -2.28 5.47 -26.47
CA GLY A 401 -2.17 6.93 -26.31
C GLY A 401 -0.75 7.43 -26.02
N ARG A 402 0.29 6.65 -26.35
CA ARG A 402 1.68 7.05 -26.18
C ARG A 402 2.12 7.93 -27.36
N GLU A 403 2.26 9.23 -27.14
CA GLU A 403 3.10 10.07 -28.01
C GLU A 403 4.58 9.71 -27.74
N LEU A 404 5.34 9.46 -28.80
CA LEU A 404 6.74 9.02 -28.73
C LEU A 404 7.71 10.16 -28.49
#